data_AF-A0A951FZU0-F1
#
_entry.id   AF-A0A951FZU0-F1
#
_cell.length_a   1.000
_cell.length_b   1.000
_cell.length_c   1.000
_cell.angle_alpha   90.00
_cell.angle_beta   90.00
_cell.angle_gamma   90.00
#
_symmetry.space_group_name_H-M   'P 1'
#
loop_
_entity.id
_entity.type
_entity.pdbx_description
1 polymer ?
#
loop_
_entity_poly.entity_id
_entity_poly.type
_entity_poly.pdbx_seq_one_letter_code
_entity_poly.pdbx_strand_id
1 'polypeptide(L)'
;MYRWLDSARRSRTLGQRAMTVYTALVVGGILGVLLYGTASSALAQVLSARSLARWGPSLMLLVFLGAGLWGTVQGPVLFSPPDLGHLLMAPLVRAKLVSRPLRRALGWGASAGVLVAAVMVVGLTGSRRHVAVGRMFGLGIGLALAGVICVALGWLVSSRAMGERALWLLRWPVVAAAGALAAVALAGGHVGRSVALWSGPWGWSVQAGAGAGAVSWLLGLGALVIAAGSIVGVAWRARAHGETERFVRRSEGMAHLQASLMDFDARSGRRTLAEVAAPAGAGARGSGPGGSRAAVVRWLRGCLSSLAARRFGGGHAPELAVIWRDAMVAVWRPGRLVQSALLAAGGAVLALVDLAKPVAVVVGALLIYAAAAWLIEPMRIELDAPSRTSVFLGARAGRALLAHT
;
A
#
# COMPACT_ATOMS: atom_id res chain seq x y z
N MET A 1 -35.33 -26.69 3.33
CA MET A 1 -33.97 -26.17 3.59
C MET A 1 -33.72 -24.78 2.99
N TYR A 2 -34.04 -24.51 1.73
CA TYR A 2 -33.84 -23.18 1.08
C TYR A 2 -34.59 -22.00 1.75
N ARG A 3 -35.79 -22.22 2.34
CA ARG A 3 -36.55 -21.16 3.03
C ARG A 3 -35.97 -20.74 4.40
N TRP A 4 -35.21 -21.62 5.07
CA TRP A 4 -34.66 -21.34 6.41
C TRP A 4 -33.39 -20.47 6.36
N LEU A 5 -32.56 -20.66 5.33
CA LEU A 5 -31.41 -19.79 5.04
C LEU A 5 -31.84 -18.37 4.62
N ASP A 6 -32.98 -18.26 3.94
CA ASP A 6 -33.53 -16.98 3.50
C ASP A 6 -34.18 -16.20 4.66
N SER A 7 -34.74 -16.89 5.66
CA SER A 7 -35.20 -16.26 6.91
C SER A 7 -34.05 -15.84 7.82
N ALA A 8 -32.97 -16.64 7.93
CA ALA A 8 -31.79 -16.29 8.72
C ALA A 8 -30.97 -15.12 8.13
N ARG A 9 -31.00 -14.92 6.81
CA ARG A 9 -30.38 -13.73 6.15
C ARG A 9 -31.26 -12.49 6.23
N ARG A 10 -32.60 -12.62 6.32
CA ARG A 10 -33.54 -11.49 6.48
C ARG A 10 -33.62 -10.95 7.91
N SER A 11 -33.27 -11.74 8.92
CA SER A 11 -33.33 -11.36 10.34
C SER A 11 -32.08 -10.65 10.89
N ARG A 12 -31.09 -10.29 10.04
CA ARG A 12 -30.22 -9.15 10.36
C ARG A 12 -31.08 -7.90 10.25
N THR A 13 -31.75 -7.61 11.36
CA THR A 13 -32.83 -6.64 11.52
C THR A 13 -32.44 -5.30 10.88
N LEU A 14 -33.41 -4.61 10.29
CA LEU A 14 -33.27 -3.21 9.90
C LEU A 14 -32.64 -2.38 11.05
N GLY A 15 -32.93 -2.75 12.30
CA GLY A 15 -32.28 -2.23 13.50
C GLY A 15 -30.76 -2.42 13.56
N GLN A 16 -30.21 -3.60 13.25
CA GLN A 16 -28.75 -3.79 13.21
C GLN A 16 -28.09 -2.98 12.09
N ARG A 17 -28.72 -2.90 10.90
CA ARG A 17 -28.19 -2.07 9.79
C ARG A 17 -28.27 -0.59 10.12
N ALA A 18 -29.39 -0.14 10.70
CA ALA A 18 -29.58 1.22 11.16
C ALA A 18 -28.60 1.56 12.28
N MET A 19 -28.34 0.63 13.22
CA MET A 19 -27.36 0.80 14.29
C MET A 19 -25.94 0.90 13.72
N THR A 20 -25.54 0.06 12.76
CA THR A 20 -24.22 0.18 12.13
C THR A 20 -24.07 1.51 11.37
N VAL A 21 -25.10 1.95 10.66
CA VAL A 21 -25.09 3.24 9.95
C VAL A 21 -25.07 4.40 10.94
N TYR A 22 -25.87 4.33 12.00
CA TYR A 22 -25.94 5.34 13.06
C TYR A 22 -24.61 5.45 13.81
N THR A 23 -24.04 4.33 14.26
CA THR A 23 -22.73 4.30 14.92
C THR A 23 -21.65 4.82 13.98
N ALA A 24 -21.64 4.45 12.69
CA ALA A 24 -20.68 4.98 11.73
C ALA A 24 -20.84 6.49 11.52
N LEU A 25 -22.07 7.01 11.46
CA LEU A 25 -22.35 8.44 11.30
C LEU A 25 -21.99 9.25 12.56
N VAL A 26 -22.33 8.74 13.75
CA VAL A 26 -22.06 9.41 15.03
C VAL A 26 -20.58 9.35 15.38
N VAL A 27 -19.96 8.17 15.31
CA VAL A 27 -18.52 8.01 15.56
C VAL A 27 -17.73 8.78 14.50
N GLY A 28 -18.12 8.68 13.22
CA GLY A 28 -17.51 9.43 12.12
C GLY A 28 -17.70 10.94 12.25
N GLY A 29 -18.85 11.40 12.75
CA GLY A 29 -19.14 12.82 12.99
C GLY A 29 -18.36 13.38 14.19
N ILE A 30 -18.32 12.65 15.31
CA ILE A 30 -17.60 13.05 16.53
C ILE A 30 -16.09 13.04 16.29
N LEU A 31 -15.54 11.94 15.75
CA LEU A 31 -14.13 11.91 15.33
C LEU A 31 -13.89 12.96 14.26
N GLY A 32 -14.81 13.13 13.31
CA GLY A 32 -14.73 14.13 12.26
C GLY A 32 -14.57 15.54 12.78
N VAL A 33 -15.36 15.96 13.77
CA VAL A 33 -15.30 17.31 14.37
C VAL A 33 -14.06 17.50 15.24
N LEU A 34 -13.67 16.49 16.04
CA LEU A 34 -12.48 16.55 16.89
C LEU A 34 -11.18 16.55 16.06
N LEU A 35 -11.13 15.72 15.02
CA LEU A 35 -10.09 15.76 14.01
C LEU A 35 -10.19 17.03 13.17
N TYR A 36 -11.37 17.61 12.93
CA TYR A 36 -11.48 18.83 12.13
C TYR A 36 -10.73 19.99 12.78
N GLY A 37 -10.89 20.25 14.07
CA GLY A 37 -10.16 21.35 14.73
C GLY A 37 -8.64 21.17 14.75
N THR A 38 -8.18 19.96 15.06
CA THR A 38 -6.74 19.63 15.21
C THR A 38 -6.06 19.34 13.87
N ALA A 39 -6.73 18.60 12.99
CA ALA A 39 -6.25 18.32 11.64
C ALA A 39 -6.43 19.53 10.72
N SER A 40 -7.45 20.39 10.82
CA SER A 40 -7.51 21.57 9.91
C SER A 40 -6.35 22.52 10.13
N SER A 41 -5.91 22.75 11.37
CA SER A 41 -4.75 23.59 11.69
C SER A 41 -3.43 22.94 11.26
N ALA A 42 -3.25 21.64 11.51
CA ALA A 42 -2.07 20.88 11.06
C ALA A 42 -2.02 20.71 9.53
N LEU A 43 -3.16 20.40 8.90
CA LEU A 43 -3.31 20.29 7.45
C LEU A 43 -3.11 21.65 6.80
N ALA A 44 -3.60 22.76 7.35
CA ALA A 44 -3.35 24.09 6.77
C ALA A 44 -1.86 24.45 6.70
N GLN A 45 -1.03 23.93 7.62
CA GLN A 45 0.43 24.10 7.61
C GLN A 45 1.14 23.22 6.56
N VAL A 46 0.57 22.06 6.23
CA VAL A 46 1.19 21.05 5.35
C VAL A 46 0.61 21.08 3.92
N LEU A 47 -0.71 21.17 3.80
CA LEU A 47 -1.51 21.26 2.57
C LEU A 47 -1.65 22.73 2.13
N SER A 48 -0.55 23.29 1.63
CA SER A 48 -0.61 24.49 0.82
C SER A 48 -0.82 24.15 -0.66
N ALA A 49 -1.43 25.05 -1.45
CA ALA A 49 -1.54 24.89 -2.90
C ALA A 49 -0.18 24.64 -3.57
N ARG A 50 0.89 25.24 -3.02
CA ARG A 50 2.28 25.02 -3.45
C ARG A 50 2.77 23.60 -3.12
N SER A 51 2.45 23.08 -1.95
CA SER A 51 2.79 21.70 -1.55
C SER A 51 2.05 20.69 -2.42
N LEU A 52 0.75 20.91 -2.65
CA LEU A 52 -0.08 20.06 -3.51
C LEU A 52 0.42 20.04 -4.96
N ALA A 53 0.80 21.20 -5.50
CA ALA A 53 1.41 21.31 -6.82
C ALA A 53 2.77 20.58 -6.89
N ARG A 54 3.58 20.67 -5.83
CA ARG A 54 4.91 20.04 -5.79
C ARG A 54 4.84 18.51 -5.66
N TRP A 55 3.99 17.99 -4.77
CA TRP A 55 4.02 16.58 -4.37
C TRP A 55 2.85 15.75 -4.86
N GLY A 56 1.73 16.38 -5.23
CA GLY A 56 0.54 15.69 -5.71
C GLY A 56 0.81 14.66 -6.82
N PRO A 57 1.65 14.97 -7.83
CA PRO A 57 1.93 14.05 -8.94
C PRO A 57 2.56 12.74 -8.50
N SER A 58 3.63 12.86 -7.72
CA SER A 58 4.36 11.73 -7.16
C SER A 58 3.45 10.93 -6.23
N LEU A 59 2.70 11.60 -5.36
CA LEU A 59 1.78 10.94 -4.44
C LEU A 59 0.70 10.16 -5.18
N MET A 60 0.11 10.70 -6.25
CA MET A 60 -0.93 9.97 -6.95
C MET A 60 -0.40 8.78 -7.75
N LEU A 61 0.80 8.88 -8.33
CA LEU A 61 1.44 7.69 -8.93
C LEU A 61 1.63 6.58 -7.90
N LEU A 62 2.05 6.94 -6.68
CA LEU A 62 2.18 6.00 -5.58
C LEU A 62 0.83 5.46 -5.11
N VAL A 63 -0.22 6.28 -5.12
CA VAL A 63 -1.60 5.85 -4.81
C VAL A 63 -2.12 4.88 -5.87
N PHE A 64 -1.92 5.15 -7.16
CA PHE A 64 -2.29 4.22 -8.24
C PHE A 64 -1.50 2.93 -8.19
N LEU A 65 -0.20 3.00 -7.90
CA LEU A 65 0.62 1.82 -7.66
C LEU A 65 0.10 1.02 -6.45
N GLY A 66 -0.19 1.71 -5.35
CA GLY A 66 -0.75 1.12 -4.14
C GLY A 66 -2.11 0.45 -4.40
N ALA A 67 -3.00 1.08 -5.18
CA ALA A 67 -4.27 0.50 -5.59
C ALA A 67 -4.08 -0.74 -6.49
N GLY A 68 -3.08 -0.72 -7.37
CA GLY A 68 -2.67 -1.90 -8.15
C GLY A 68 -2.18 -3.04 -7.25
N LEU A 69 -1.31 -2.74 -6.27
CA LEU A 69 -0.78 -3.70 -5.30
C LEU A 69 -1.88 -4.24 -4.39
N TRP A 70 -2.82 -3.39 -3.99
CA TRP A 70 -4.03 -3.83 -3.31
C TRP A 70 -4.87 -4.78 -4.17
N GLY A 71 -4.86 -4.56 -5.49
CA GLY A 71 -5.42 -5.46 -6.49
C GLY A 71 -4.85 -6.88 -6.47
N THR A 72 -3.56 -7.05 -6.16
CA THR A 72 -2.94 -8.39 -6.07
C THR A 72 -3.36 -9.12 -4.80
N VAL A 73 -3.49 -8.38 -3.69
CA VAL A 73 -3.83 -8.91 -2.37
C VAL A 73 -5.31 -9.24 -2.25
N GLN A 74 -6.18 -8.27 -2.49
CA GLN A 74 -7.61 -8.38 -2.17
C GLN A 74 -8.47 -8.11 -3.40
N GLY A 75 -8.12 -7.08 -4.17
CA GLY A 75 -8.97 -6.58 -5.23
C GLY A 75 -10.20 -5.83 -4.71
N PRO A 76 -10.91 -5.10 -5.58
CA PRO A 76 -12.04 -4.27 -5.19
C PRO A 76 -13.34 -5.03 -4.96
N VAL A 77 -13.41 -6.30 -5.39
CA VAL A 77 -14.60 -7.14 -5.27
C VAL A 77 -14.29 -8.30 -4.33
N LEU A 78 -15.01 -8.33 -3.22
CA LEU A 78 -14.90 -9.35 -2.19
C LEU A 78 -16.07 -10.32 -2.30
N PHE A 79 -15.75 -11.61 -2.21
CA PHE A 79 -16.71 -12.67 -1.98
C PHE A 79 -16.37 -13.31 -0.65
N SER A 80 -17.40 -13.67 0.12
CA SER A 80 -17.16 -14.48 1.31
C SER A 80 -16.76 -15.90 0.86
N PRO A 81 -15.86 -16.59 1.58
CA PRO A 81 -15.51 -17.97 1.29
C PRO A 81 -16.72 -18.91 1.11
N PRO A 82 -17.77 -18.86 1.96
CA PRO A 82 -18.93 -19.75 1.78
C PRO A 82 -19.75 -19.39 0.53
N ASP A 83 -19.83 -18.12 0.13
CA ASP A 83 -20.52 -17.74 -1.11
C ASP A 83 -19.77 -18.24 -2.35
N LEU A 84 -18.43 -18.25 -2.33
CA LEU A 84 -17.60 -18.80 -3.42
C LEU A 84 -17.83 -20.29 -3.63
N GLY A 85 -17.90 -21.09 -2.55
CA GLY A 85 -18.19 -22.53 -2.64
C GLY A 85 -19.52 -22.83 -3.32
N HIS A 86 -20.57 -22.05 -3.00
CA HIS A 86 -21.88 -22.21 -3.64
C HIS A 86 -21.89 -21.71 -5.10
N LEU A 87 -21.14 -20.63 -5.39
CA LEU A 87 -21.06 -20.05 -6.74
C LEU A 87 -20.25 -20.91 -7.71
N LEU A 88 -19.27 -21.67 -7.21
CA LEU A 88 -18.48 -22.61 -8.02
C LEU A 88 -19.30 -23.80 -8.52
N MET A 89 -20.34 -24.20 -7.79
CA MET A 89 -21.20 -25.33 -8.16
C MET A 89 -22.31 -24.96 -9.17
N ALA A 90 -22.56 -23.66 -9.38
CA ALA A 90 -23.60 -23.20 -10.28
C ALA A 90 -22.99 -22.73 -11.62
N PRO A 91 -23.52 -23.14 -12.79
CA PRO A 91 -23.07 -22.70 -14.10
C PRO A 91 -23.54 -21.26 -14.39
N LEU A 92 -23.04 -20.29 -13.63
CA LEU A 92 -23.40 -18.89 -13.75
C LEU A 92 -22.39 -18.13 -14.62
N VAL A 93 -22.92 -17.25 -15.48
CA VAL A 93 -22.10 -16.33 -16.28
C VAL A 93 -21.31 -15.41 -15.32
N ARG A 94 -20.01 -15.65 -15.18
CA ARG A 94 -19.09 -14.95 -14.25
C ARG A 94 -19.22 -13.43 -14.32
N ALA A 95 -19.41 -12.89 -15.53
CA ALA A 95 -19.60 -11.46 -15.76
C ALA A 95 -20.81 -10.87 -15.02
N LYS A 96 -21.92 -11.62 -14.90
CA LYS A 96 -23.13 -11.17 -14.19
C LYS A 96 -22.88 -11.13 -12.68
N LEU A 97 -22.18 -12.12 -12.13
CA LEU A 97 -21.85 -12.21 -10.70
C LEU A 97 -21.01 -11.02 -10.23
N VAL A 98 -19.99 -10.65 -11.01
CA VAL A 98 -19.07 -9.57 -10.66
C VAL A 98 -19.66 -8.17 -10.95
N SER A 99 -20.59 -8.05 -11.90
CA SER A 99 -21.08 -6.73 -12.37
C SER A 99 -21.69 -5.85 -11.28
N ARG A 100 -22.46 -6.43 -10.35
CA ARG A 100 -23.08 -5.71 -9.23
C ARG A 100 -22.05 -5.25 -8.20
N PRO A 101 -21.20 -6.12 -7.63
CA PRO A 101 -20.21 -5.68 -6.66
C PRO A 101 -19.16 -4.75 -7.28
N LEU A 102 -18.76 -4.94 -8.55
CA LEU A 102 -17.83 -4.02 -9.21
C LEU A 102 -18.42 -2.62 -9.37
N ARG A 103 -19.71 -2.49 -9.75
CA ARG A 103 -20.37 -1.16 -9.78
C ARG A 103 -20.40 -0.50 -8.41
N ARG A 104 -20.70 -1.26 -7.36
CA ARG A 104 -20.67 -0.75 -5.98
C ARG A 104 -19.27 -0.31 -5.60
N ALA A 105 -18.24 -1.10 -5.91
CA ALA A 105 -16.86 -0.75 -5.64
C ALA A 105 -16.43 0.53 -6.38
N LEU A 106 -16.81 0.70 -7.65
CA LEU A 106 -16.55 1.93 -8.40
C LEU A 106 -17.26 3.13 -7.76
N GLY A 107 -18.51 2.96 -7.33
CA GLY A 107 -19.24 3.97 -6.56
C GLY A 107 -18.55 4.34 -5.25
N TRP A 108 -18.12 3.34 -4.46
CA TRP A 108 -17.35 3.57 -3.24
C TRP A 108 -16.01 4.24 -3.50
N GLY A 109 -15.31 3.89 -4.58
CA GLY A 109 -14.08 4.55 -5.00
C GLY A 109 -14.31 6.03 -5.33
N ALA A 110 -15.39 6.35 -6.06
CA ALA A 110 -15.78 7.73 -6.32
C ALA A 110 -16.09 8.48 -5.02
N SER A 111 -16.91 7.89 -4.13
CA SER A 111 -17.26 8.48 -2.84
C SER A 111 -16.04 8.73 -1.94
N ALA A 112 -15.10 7.79 -1.89
CA ALA A 112 -13.85 7.96 -1.16
C ALA A 112 -13.00 9.11 -1.74
N GLY A 113 -12.95 9.23 -3.07
CA GLY A 113 -12.31 10.36 -3.75
C GLY A 113 -12.95 11.71 -3.39
N VAL A 114 -14.28 11.79 -3.37
CA VAL A 114 -15.02 13.00 -2.94
C VAL A 114 -14.75 13.31 -1.46
N LEU A 115 -14.67 12.30 -0.60
CA LEU A 115 -14.36 12.52 0.82
C LEU A 115 -12.95 13.09 1.00
N VAL A 116 -11.95 12.54 0.31
CA VAL A 116 -10.58 13.08 0.31
C VAL A 116 -10.56 14.52 -0.23
N ALA A 117 -11.34 14.80 -1.28
CA ALA A 117 -11.51 16.15 -1.80
C ALA A 117 -12.07 17.11 -0.75
N ALA A 118 -13.12 16.71 -0.03
CA ALA A 118 -13.72 17.53 1.02
C ALA A 118 -12.70 17.84 2.13
N VAL A 119 -11.92 16.85 2.58
CA VAL A 119 -10.86 17.05 3.57
C VAL A 119 -9.78 18.01 3.06
N MET A 120 -9.39 17.90 1.79
CA MET A 120 -8.43 18.82 1.17
C MET A 120 -8.99 20.25 1.06
N VAL A 121 -10.26 20.42 0.66
CA VAL A 121 -10.93 21.73 0.60
C VAL A 121 -10.97 22.38 1.98
N VAL A 122 -11.29 21.61 3.02
CA VAL A 122 -11.25 22.07 4.41
C VAL A 122 -9.85 22.57 4.79
N GLY A 123 -8.81 21.79 4.50
CA GLY A 123 -7.42 22.20 4.77
C GLY A 123 -7.01 23.47 4.00
N LEU A 124 -7.48 23.63 2.75
CA LEU A 124 -7.19 24.80 1.92
C LEU A 124 -7.94 26.07 2.37
N THR A 125 -9.13 25.93 2.96
CA THR A 125 -10.00 27.03 3.40
C THR A 125 -9.72 27.50 4.83
N GLY A 126 -9.07 26.68 5.67
CA GLY A 126 -8.81 26.90 7.11
C GLY A 126 -7.97 28.14 7.50
N SER A 127 -7.70 29.08 6.59
CA SER A 127 -6.91 30.30 6.84
C SER A 127 -7.55 31.59 6.28
N ARG A 128 -8.89 31.65 6.22
CA ARG A 128 -9.67 32.76 5.59
C ARG A 128 -9.32 32.99 4.11
N ARG A 129 -8.80 31.97 3.43
CA ARG A 129 -8.46 32.04 2.01
C ARG A 129 -9.73 31.77 1.20
N HIS A 130 -10.17 32.75 0.43
CA HIS A 130 -11.27 32.57 -0.51
C HIS A 130 -10.84 31.63 -1.64
N VAL A 131 -11.33 30.38 -1.60
CA VAL A 131 -11.18 29.43 -2.70
C VAL A 131 -12.42 29.56 -3.60
N ALA A 132 -12.21 29.86 -4.87
CA ALA A 132 -13.30 29.95 -5.83
C ALA A 132 -14.08 28.62 -5.90
N VAL A 133 -15.41 28.71 -5.88
CA VAL A 133 -16.33 27.55 -5.87
C VAL A 133 -16.02 26.55 -7.00
N GLY A 134 -15.74 27.05 -8.21
CA GLY A 134 -15.36 26.20 -9.34
C GLY A 134 -14.11 25.34 -9.10
N ARG A 135 -13.14 25.82 -8.31
CA ARG A 135 -11.93 25.03 -7.98
C ARG A 135 -12.23 23.89 -7.02
N MET A 136 -13.16 24.11 -6.09
CA MET A 136 -13.62 23.07 -5.16
C MET A 136 -14.31 21.94 -5.93
N PHE A 137 -15.17 22.28 -6.89
CA PHE A 137 -15.81 21.30 -7.76
C PHE A 137 -14.81 20.54 -8.64
N GLY A 138 -13.85 21.23 -9.25
CA GLY A 138 -12.80 20.60 -10.07
C GLY A 138 -11.96 19.58 -9.27
N LEU A 139 -11.56 19.95 -8.05
CA LEU A 139 -10.83 19.05 -7.15
C LEU A 139 -11.69 17.84 -6.73
N GLY A 140 -12.97 18.07 -6.43
CA GLY A 140 -13.95 17.02 -6.12
C GLY A 140 -14.10 16.01 -7.25
N ILE A 141 -14.39 16.48 -8.45
CA ILE A 141 -14.55 15.63 -9.65
C ILE A 141 -13.24 14.89 -9.95
N GLY A 142 -12.11 15.58 -9.91
CA GLY A 142 -10.80 15.01 -10.19
C GLY A 142 -10.43 13.86 -9.25
N LEU A 143 -10.61 14.04 -7.94
CA LEU A 143 -10.33 12.99 -6.96
C LEU A 143 -11.37 11.88 -6.97
N ALA A 144 -12.65 12.17 -7.27
CA ALA A 144 -13.65 11.14 -7.50
C ALA A 144 -13.25 10.22 -8.67
N LEU A 145 -12.83 10.80 -9.81
CA LEU A 145 -12.34 10.05 -10.97
C LEU A 145 -11.06 9.28 -10.63
N ALA A 146 -10.13 9.85 -9.86
CA ALA A 146 -8.94 9.13 -9.40
C ALA A 146 -9.30 7.90 -8.53
N GLY A 147 -10.29 8.02 -7.64
CA GLY A 147 -10.81 6.91 -6.84
C GLY A 147 -11.42 5.81 -7.71
N VAL A 148 -12.18 6.18 -8.74
CA VAL A 148 -12.72 5.24 -9.75
C VAL A 148 -11.59 4.53 -10.49
N ILE A 149 -10.54 5.26 -10.91
CA ILE A 149 -9.36 4.70 -11.56
C ILE A 149 -8.65 3.71 -10.64
N CYS A 150 -8.45 4.03 -9.37
CA CYS A 150 -7.83 3.13 -8.39
C CYS A 150 -8.57 1.78 -8.31
N VAL A 151 -9.89 1.83 -8.21
CA VAL A 151 -10.74 0.62 -8.18
C VAL A 151 -10.63 -0.16 -9.49
N ALA A 152 -10.68 0.53 -10.64
CA ALA A 152 -10.60 -0.11 -11.94
C ALA A 152 -9.21 -0.76 -12.18
N LEU A 153 -8.13 -0.10 -11.78
CA LEU A 153 -6.77 -0.65 -11.82
C LEU A 153 -6.62 -1.86 -10.90
N GLY A 154 -7.12 -1.76 -9.67
CA GLY A 154 -7.15 -2.89 -8.74
C GLY A 154 -7.90 -4.08 -9.33
N TRP A 155 -9.03 -3.84 -10.02
CA TRP A 155 -9.76 -4.89 -10.73
C TRP A 155 -8.95 -5.49 -11.89
N LEU A 156 -8.33 -4.66 -12.75
CA LEU A 156 -7.53 -5.12 -13.89
C LEU A 156 -6.35 -5.99 -13.47
N VAL A 157 -5.65 -5.60 -12.41
CA VAL A 157 -4.57 -6.40 -11.83
C VAL A 157 -5.11 -7.71 -11.25
N SER A 158 -6.22 -7.63 -10.51
CA SER A 158 -6.81 -8.80 -9.86
C SER A 158 -7.42 -9.82 -10.85
N SER A 159 -7.88 -9.36 -12.01
CA SER A 159 -8.62 -10.19 -12.97
C SER A 159 -7.72 -10.91 -13.99
N ARG A 160 -6.43 -10.54 -14.10
CA ARG A 160 -5.53 -11.07 -15.13
C ARG A 160 -4.14 -11.37 -14.58
N ALA A 161 -3.62 -12.57 -14.86
CA ALA A 161 -2.23 -12.95 -14.56
C ALA A 161 -1.20 -11.96 -15.15
N MET A 162 -1.47 -11.49 -16.38
CA MET A 162 -0.62 -10.49 -17.04
C MET A 162 -0.64 -9.15 -16.32
N GLY A 163 -1.77 -8.73 -15.73
CA GLY A 163 -1.87 -7.48 -14.99
C GLY A 163 -1.00 -7.49 -13.73
N GLU A 164 -1.00 -8.60 -13.01
CA GLU A 164 -0.12 -8.83 -11.86
C GLU A 164 1.37 -8.81 -12.25
N ARG A 165 1.74 -9.53 -13.32
CA ARG A 165 3.13 -9.51 -13.84
C ARG A 165 3.57 -8.12 -14.27
N ALA A 166 2.72 -7.41 -15.02
CA ALA A 166 2.99 -6.06 -15.47
C ALA A 166 3.20 -5.12 -14.28
N LEU A 167 2.36 -5.20 -13.23
CA LEU A 167 2.52 -4.40 -12.03
C LEU A 167 3.85 -4.68 -11.31
N TRP A 168 4.24 -5.94 -11.20
CA TRP A 168 5.51 -6.32 -10.57
C TRP A 168 6.73 -5.78 -11.34
N LEU A 169 6.67 -5.79 -12.67
CA LEU A 169 7.72 -5.22 -13.52
C LEU A 169 7.73 -3.68 -13.44
N LEU A 170 6.55 -3.06 -13.44
CA LEU A 170 6.38 -1.60 -13.45
C LEU A 170 6.54 -0.97 -12.06
N ARG A 171 6.54 -1.74 -10.97
CA ARG A 171 6.71 -1.25 -9.59
C ARG A 171 7.85 -0.26 -9.46
N TRP A 172 9.06 -0.69 -9.82
CA TRP A 172 10.26 0.11 -9.64
C TRP A 172 10.32 1.29 -10.62
N PRO A 173 9.99 1.12 -11.91
CA PRO A 173 9.83 2.26 -12.82
C PRO A 173 8.85 3.32 -12.31
N VAL A 174 7.69 2.93 -11.76
CA VAL A 174 6.70 3.87 -11.23
C VAL A 174 7.21 4.58 -9.98
N VAL A 175 7.87 3.87 -9.06
CA VAL A 175 8.51 4.48 -7.88
C VAL A 175 9.63 5.45 -8.30
N ALA A 176 10.46 5.05 -9.27
CA ALA A 176 11.52 5.90 -9.80
C ALA A 176 10.95 7.15 -10.48
N ALA A 177 9.89 7.00 -11.28
CA ALA A 177 9.19 8.12 -11.90
C ALA A 177 8.57 9.06 -10.86
N ALA A 178 7.96 8.52 -9.80
CA ALA A 178 7.44 9.32 -8.69
C ALA A 178 8.56 10.09 -7.97
N GLY A 179 9.72 9.46 -7.74
CA GLY A 179 10.91 10.09 -7.17
C GLY A 179 11.51 11.17 -8.08
N ALA A 180 11.57 10.92 -9.39
CA ALA A 180 12.04 11.88 -10.38
C ALA A 180 11.12 13.10 -10.45
N LEU A 181 9.79 12.91 -10.45
CA LEU A 181 8.82 13.99 -10.40
C LEU A 181 8.98 14.84 -9.13
N ALA A 182 9.20 14.19 -7.98
CA ALA A 182 9.46 14.88 -6.73
C ALA A 182 10.75 15.70 -6.78
N ALA A 183 11.83 15.13 -7.33
CA ALA A 183 13.11 15.81 -7.50
C ALA A 183 13.00 17.02 -8.43
N VAL A 184 12.32 16.88 -9.57
CA VAL A 184 12.07 17.99 -10.51
C VAL A 184 11.22 19.09 -9.85
N ALA A 185 10.25 18.72 -9.03
CA ALA A 185 9.41 19.67 -8.32
C ALA A 185 10.15 20.40 -7.18
N LEU A 186 11.18 19.77 -6.59
CA LEU A 186 12.08 20.39 -5.61
C LEU A 186 13.09 21.34 -6.26
N ALA A 187 13.56 21.04 -7.48
CA ALA A 187 14.54 21.86 -8.20
C ALA A 187 14.03 23.26 -8.61
N GLY A 188 12.73 23.56 -8.44
CA GLY A 188 12.20 24.94 -8.45
C GLY A 188 12.12 25.66 -9.80
N GLY A 189 12.50 25.04 -10.91
CA GLY A 189 12.51 25.65 -12.25
C GLY A 189 11.14 25.81 -12.94
N HIS A 190 11.11 26.49 -14.10
CA HIS A 190 9.92 26.60 -14.95
C HIS A 190 9.33 25.23 -15.33
N VAL A 191 10.20 24.24 -15.59
CA VAL A 191 9.79 22.87 -15.92
C VAL A 191 9.02 22.22 -14.76
N GLY A 192 9.49 22.36 -13.52
CA GLY A 192 8.78 21.82 -12.35
C GLY A 192 7.41 22.45 -12.14
N ARG A 193 7.27 23.76 -12.43
CA ARG A 193 5.96 24.45 -12.42
C ARG A 193 5.04 23.97 -13.54
N SER A 194 5.53 23.81 -14.76
CA SER A 194 4.73 23.29 -15.88
C SER A 194 4.30 21.85 -15.65
N VAL A 195 5.19 20.98 -15.17
CA VAL A 195 4.86 19.60 -14.81
C VAL A 195 3.79 19.58 -13.73
N ALA A 196 3.94 20.36 -12.65
CA ALA A 196 2.95 20.46 -11.57
C ALA A 196 1.54 20.90 -12.03
N LEU A 197 1.46 21.77 -13.04
CA LEU A 197 0.18 22.24 -13.59
C LEU A 197 -0.51 21.16 -14.43
N TRP A 198 0.25 20.31 -15.13
CA TRP A 198 -0.29 19.30 -16.04
C TRP A 198 -0.44 17.90 -15.43
N SER A 199 0.15 17.67 -14.27
CA SER A 199 0.16 16.36 -13.65
C SER A 199 -1.03 16.16 -12.73
N GLY A 200 -2.15 15.75 -13.31
CA GLY A 200 -3.27 15.12 -12.62
C GLY A 200 -4.29 16.07 -11.97
N PRO A 201 -5.33 15.50 -11.33
CA PRO A 201 -6.52 16.24 -10.90
C PRO A 201 -6.28 17.37 -9.90
N TRP A 202 -5.18 17.35 -9.14
CA TRP A 202 -4.79 18.47 -8.25
C TRP A 202 -4.16 19.63 -9.03
N GLY A 203 -3.36 19.36 -10.08
CA GLY A 203 -2.79 20.40 -10.95
C GLY A 203 -3.89 21.27 -11.58
N TRP A 204 -5.01 20.66 -11.95
CA TRP A 204 -6.17 21.35 -12.54
C TRP A 204 -6.99 22.17 -11.53
N SER A 205 -7.02 21.77 -10.26
CA SER A 205 -7.61 22.60 -9.20
C SER A 205 -6.80 23.88 -8.92
N VAL A 206 -5.48 23.84 -9.16
CA VAL A 206 -4.55 24.96 -8.90
C VAL A 206 -4.28 25.80 -10.16
N GLN A 207 -4.44 25.23 -11.36
CA GLN A 207 -4.25 25.89 -12.66
C GLN A 207 -5.02 27.21 -12.80
N ALA A 208 -6.27 27.26 -12.35
CA ALA A 208 -7.08 28.48 -12.37
C ALA A 208 -6.54 29.60 -11.46
N GLY A 209 -5.64 29.29 -10.50
CA GLY A 209 -4.93 30.26 -9.68
C GLY A 209 -3.54 30.62 -10.20
N ALA A 210 -3.02 29.84 -11.14
CA ALA A 210 -1.74 30.07 -11.81
C ALA A 210 -1.90 30.83 -13.14
N GLY A 211 -3.09 31.35 -13.44
CA GLY A 211 -3.39 32.11 -14.67
C GLY A 211 -3.72 31.25 -15.89
N ALA A 212 -3.92 29.94 -15.72
CA ALA A 212 -4.35 29.08 -16.83
C ALA A 212 -5.82 29.37 -17.20
N GLY A 213 -6.08 29.64 -18.48
CA GLY A 213 -7.42 29.97 -18.98
C GLY A 213 -8.42 28.81 -18.81
N ALA A 214 -9.71 29.13 -18.66
CA ALA A 214 -10.79 28.16 -18.42
C ALA A 214 -10.82 27.00 -19.44
N VAL A 215 -10.44 27.26 -20.70
CA VAL A 215 -10.36 26.24 -21.76
C VAL A 215 -9.34 25.14 -21.42
N SER A 216 -8.14 25.52 -20.95
CA SER A 216 -7.10 24.55 -20.59
C SER A 216 -7.52 23.64 -19.44
N TRP A 217 -8.26 24.21 -18.48
CA TRP A 217 -8.84 23.48 -17.36
C TRP A 217 -9.91 22.48 -17.82
N LEU A 218 -10.84 22.90 -18.70
CA LEU A 218 -11.86 22.01 -19.28
C LEU A 218 -11.24 20.88 -20.10
N LEU A 219 -10.18 21.16 -20.87
CA LEU A 219 -9.47 20.13 -21.64
C LEU A 219 -8.78 19.09 -20.74
N GLY A 220 -8.14 19.54 -19.65
CA GLY A 220 -7.53 18.63 -18.67
C GLY A 220 -8.56 17.72 -18.01
N LEU A 221 -9.67 18.29 -17.55
CA LEU A 221 -10.77 17.53 -16.94
C LEU A 221 -11.41 16.56 -17.95
N GLY A 222 -11.62 17.00 -19.20
CA GLY A 222 -12.08 16.14 -20.29
C GLY A 222 -11.14 14.96 -20.55
N ALA A 223 -9.83 15.20 -20.58
CA ALA A 223 -8.83 14.15 -20.75
C ALA A 223 -8.88 13.11 -19.60
N LEU A 224 -9.09 13.54 -18.35
CA LEU A 224 -9.27 12.59 -17.24
C LEU A 224 -10.55 11.80 -17.32
N VAL A 225 -11.65 12.42 -17.71
CA VAL A 225 -12.92 11.71 -17.90
C VAL A 225 -12.75 10.63 -18.96
N ILE A 226 -12.07 10.95 -20.08
CA ILE A 226 -11.75 9.99 -21.14
C ILE A 226 -10.82 8.88 -20.63
N ALA A 227 -9.77 9.23 -19.88
CA ALA A 227 -8.84 8.25 -19.30
C ALA A 227 -9.53 7.34 -18.27
N ALA A 228 -10.31 7.91 -17.36
CA ALA A 228 -11.08 7.14 -16.39
C ALA A 228 -12.11 6.25 -17.08
N GLY A 229 -12.85 6.79 -18.05
CA GLY A 229 -13.84 6.05 -18.85
C GLY A 229 -13.21 4.90 -19.64
N SER A 230 -12.04 5.11 -20.23
CA SER A 230 -11.33 4.05 -20.97
C SER A 230 -10.81 2.96 -20.03
N ILE A 231 -10.18 3.31 -18.91
CA ILE A 231 -9.70 2.34 -17.91
C ILE A 231 -10.88 1.56 -17.32
N VAL A 232 -11.98 2.22 -16.97
CA VAL A 232 -13.21 1.57 -16.49
C VAL A 232 -13.80 0.67 -17.58
N GLY A 233 -13.83 1.11 -18.84
CA GLY A 233 -14.30 0.31 -19.96
C GLY A 233 -13.48 -0.97 -20.16
N VAL A 234 -12.15 -0.88 -20.07
CA VAL A 234 -11.26 -2.05 -20.13
C VAL A 234 -11.47 -2.96 -18.91
N ALA A 235 -11.59 -2.40 -17.70
CA ALA A 235 -11.89 -3.15 -16.47
C ALA A 235 -13.24 -3.88 -16.57
N TRP A 236 -14.24 -3.21 -17.14
CA TRP A 236 -15.59 -3.74 -17.33
C TRP A 236 -15.62 -4.87 -18.36
N ARG A 237 -14.87 -4.76 -19.46
CA ARG A 237 -14.67 -5.86 -20.42
C ARG A 237 -13.90 -7.03 -19.80
N ALA A 238 -12.92 -6.73 -18.94
CA ALA A 238 -12.13 -7.74 -18.23
C ALA A 238 -12.91 -8.51 -17.15
N ARG A 239 -14.14 -8.10 -16.79
CA ARG A 239 -14.92 -8.72 -15.69
C ARG A 239 -15.16 -10.23 -15.84
N ALA A 240 -15.15 -10.75 -17.07
CA ALA A 240 -15.36 -12.17 -17.35
C ALA A 240 -14.10 -13.03 -17.16
N HIS A 241 -12.91 -12.41 -17.10
CA HIS A 241 -11.62 -13.10 -17.17
C HIS A 241 -11.08 -13.53 -15.79
N GLY A 242 -11.79 -13.23 -14.70
CA GLY A 242 -11.35 -13.60 -13.36
C GLY A 242 -11.30 -15.12 -13.18
N GLU A 243 -10.11 -15.63 -12.82
CA GLU A 243 -9.91 -17.01 -12.37
C GLU A 243 -10.54 -17.20 -10.98
N THR A 244 -11.39 -18.20 -10.84
CA THR A 244 -12.12 -18.49 -9.60
C THR A 244 -11.21 -18.87 -8.43
N GLU A 245 -10.15 -19.64 -8.71
CA GLU A 245 -9.12 -20.01 -7.74
C GLU A 245 -8.47 -18.79 -7.07
N ARG A 246 -8.30 -17.70 -7.81
CA ARG A 246 -7.75 -16.45 -7.26
C ARG A 246 -8.70 -15.81 -6.27
N PHE A 247 -10.01 -15.84 -6.54
CA PHE A 247 -10.99 -15.28 -5.59
C PHE A 247 -11.02 -16.08 -4.30
N VAL A 248 -10.95 -17.42 -4.39
CA VAL A 248 -10.88 -18.30 -3.22
C VAL A 248 -9.64 -17.98 -2.38
N ARG A 249 -8.45 -18.03 -2.99
CA ARG A 249 -7.17 -17.78 -2.30
C ARG A 249 -7.12 -16.41 -1.61
N ARG A 250 -7.66 -15.36 -2.25
CA ARG A 250 -7.73 -14.02 -1.64
C ARG A 250 -8.74 -13.94 -0.50
N SER A 251 -9.90 -14.60 -0.65
CA SER A 251 -10.94 -14.60 0.39
C SER A 251 -10.47 -15.31 1.66
N GLU A 252 -9.77 -16.45 1.51
CA GLU A 252 -9.14 -17.19 2.61
C GLU A 252 -8.03 -16.36 3.24
N GLY A 253 -7.16 -15.79 2.41
CA GLY A 253 -6.10 -14.89 2.87
C GLY A 253 -6.63 -13.69 3.67
N MET A 254 -7.76 -13.10 3.23
CA MET A 254 -8.35 -11.99 3.96
C MET A 254 -8.99 -12.44 5.29
N ALA A 255 -9.62 -13.61 5.33
CA ALA A 255 -10.15 -14.16 6.58
C ALA A 255 -9.03 -14.42 7.60
N HIS A 256 -7.89 -14.96 7.15
CA HIS A 256 -6.70 -15.14 7.99
C HIS A 256 -6.07 -13.82 8.42
N LEU A 257 -6.04 -12.81 7.53
CA LEU A 257 -5.57 -11.47 7.89
C LEU A 257 -6.47 -10.82 8.94
N GLN A 258 -7.79 -10.94 8.81
CA GLN A 258 -8.75 -10.44 9.79
C GLN A 258 -8.59 -11.12 11.14
N ALA A 259 -8.46 -12.45 11.16
CA ALA A 259 -8.16 -13.19 12.39
C ALA A 259 -6.86 -12.69 13.04
N SER A 260 -5.79 -12.57 12.25
CA SER A 260 -4.51 -12.06 12.74
C SER A 260 -4.61 -10.63 13.28
N LEU A 261 -5.40 -9.76 12.66
CA LEU A 261 -5.62 -8.40 13.14
C LEU A 261 -6.42 -8.36 14.46
N MET A 262 -7.42 -9.24 14.60
CA MET A 262 -8.19 -9.36 15.85
C MET A 262 -7.33 -9.90 17.00
N ASP A 263 -6.37 -10.77 16.69
CA ASP A 263 -5.40 -11.30 17.64
C ASP A 263 -4.22 -10.34 17.87
N PHE A 264 -4.22 -9.17 17.22
CA PHE A 264 -3.10 -8.21 17.18
C PHE A 264 -1.75 -8.83 16.74
N ASP A 265 -1.81 -9.96 16.02
CA ASP A 265 -0.65 -10.64 15.45
C ASP A 265 -0.32 -10.07 14.05
N ALA A 266 0.33 -8.91 14.05
CA ALA A 266 0.80 -8.27 12.82
C ALA A 266 1.75 -9.16 11.98
N ARG A 267 2.40 -10.15 12.59
CA ARG A 267 3.32 -11.07 11.93
C ARG A 267 2.57 -12.09 11.08
N SER A 268 1.57 -12.75 11.67
CA SER A 268 0.72 -13.69 10.93
C SER A 268 0.01 -12.98 9.78
N GLY A 269 -0.54 -11.78 10.04
CA GLY A 269 -1.14 -10.96 9.00
C GLY A 269 -0.19 -10.66 7.83
N ARG A 270 1.08 -10.33 8.13
CA ARG A 270 2.08 -10.07 7.07
C ARG A 270 2.45 -11.32 6.28
N ARG A 271 2.56 -12.49 6.91
CA ARG A 271 2.84 -13.75 6.22
C ARG A 271 1.70 -14.10 5.27
N THR A 272 0.46 -14.00 5.75
CA THR A 272 -0.72 -14.19 4.92
C THR A 272 -0.76 -13.23 3.75
N LEU A 273 -0.48 -11.94 3.95
CA LEU A 273 -0.39 -10.97 2.87
C LEU A 273 0.69 -11.33 1.83
N ALA A 274 1.85 -11.78 2.28
CA ALA A 274 2.95 -12.18 1.39
C ALA A 274 2.63 -13.46 0.61
N GLU A 275 1.95 -14.42 1.24
CA GLU A 275 1.50 -15.66 0.61
C GLU A 275 0.42 -15.40 -0.44
N VAL A 276 -0.54 -14.52 -0.15
CA VAL A 276 -1.61 -14.15 -1.10
C VAL A 276 -1.06 -13.33 -2.27
N ALA A 277 -0.13 -12.40 -2.01
CA ALA A 277 0.48 -11.55 -3.03
C ALA A 277 1.55 -12.26 -3.88
N ALA A 278 1.97 -13.47 -3.49
CA ALA A 278 2.98 -14.21 -4.23
C ALA A 278 2.41 -14.73 -5.57
N PRO A 279 3.07 -14.43 -6.71
CA PRO A 279 2.59 -14.83 -8.02
C PRO A 279 2.50 -16.36 -8.11
N ALA A 280 1.42 -16.85 -8.70
CA ALA A 280 1.20 -18.28 -8.94
C ALA A 280 2.41 -18.88 -9.69
N GLY A 281 3.15 -19.76 -9.02
CA GLY A 281 4.38 -20.39 -9.53
C GLY A 281 5.68 -20.04 -8.80
N ALA A 282 5.71 -19.02 -7.94
CA ALA A 282 6.91 -18.73 -7.12
C ALA A 282 7.16 -19.79 -6.04
N GLY A 283 6.10 -20.43 -5.52
CA GLY A 283 6.21 -21.50 -4.52
C GLY A 283 6.71 -22.84 -5.06
N ALA A 284 6.41 -23.16 -6.33
CA ALA A 284 6.76 -24.46 -6.92
C ALA A 284 8.23 -24.56 -7.39
N ARG A 285 8.97 -23.46 -7.48
CA ARG A 285 10.40 -23.46 -7.85
C ARG A 285 11.36 -23.43 -6.65
N GLY A 286 10.84 -23.48 -5.43
CA GLY A 286 11.65 -23.46 -4.20
C GLY A 286 12.31 -24.80 -3.83
N SER A 287 12.00 -25.88 -4.55
CA SER A 287 12.44 -27.25 -4.22
C SER A 287 13.23 -27.93 -5.34
N GLY A 288 13.93 -27.16 -6.19
CA GLY A 288 14.85 -27.69 -7.19
C GLY A 288 16.29 -27.22 -6.93
N PRO A 289 17.33 -28.06 -7.13
CA PRO A 289 18.70 -27.74 -6.76
C PRO A 289 19.31 -26.67 -7.70
N GLY A 290 19.20 -25.40 -7.31
CA GLY A 290 19.79 -24.27 -8.02
C GLY A 290 21.29 -24.14 -7.77
N GLY A 291 22.11 -24.74 -8.65
CA GLY A 291 23.57 -24.84 -8.54
C GLY A 291 24.35 -23.50 -8.53
N SER A 292 23.80 -22.42 -9.08
CA SER A 292 24.50 -21.11 -9.15
C SER A 292 24.49 -20.35 -7.82
N ARG A 293 23.34 -20.25 -7.15
CA ARG A 293 23.24 -19.57 -5.85
C ARG A 293 23.91 -20.38 -4.74
N ALA A 294 23.81 -21.70 -4.77
CA ALA A 294 24.48 -22.57 -3.81
C ALA A 294 26.02 -22.48 -3.89
N ALA A 295 26.58 -22.30 -5.08
CA ALA A 295 28.02 -22.14 -5.29
C ALA A 295 28.54 -20.81 -4.74
N VAL A 296 27.86 -19.69 -5.04
CA VAL A 296 28.21 -18.37 -4.48
C VAL A 296 28.10 -18.37 -2.95
N VAL A 297 27.08 -19.04 -2.42
CA VAL A 297 26.87 -19.19 -0.97
C VAL A 297 27.99 -20.02 -0.31
N ARG A 298 28.42 -21.10 -0.97
CA ARG A 298 29.51 -21.95 -0.47
C ARG A 298 30.85 -21.21 -0.50
N TRP A 299 31.10 -20.43 -1.55
CA TRP A 299 32.29 -19.60 -1.69
C TRP A 299 32.33 -18.47 -0.66
N LEU A 300 31.25 -17.70 -0.51
CA LEU A 300 31.15 -16.64 0.51
C LEU A 300 31.33 -17.22 1.92
N ARG A 301 30.70 -18.36 2.23
CA ARG A 301 30.88 -19.04 3.52
C ARG A 301 32.35 -19.39 3.78
N GLY A 302 33.08 -19.90 2.79
CA GLY A 302 34.50 -20.27 2.93
C GLY A 302 35.46 -19.07 3.04
N CYS A 303 35.25 -18.03 2.24
CA CYS A 303 36.04 -16.79 2.33
C CYS A 303 35.86 -16.11 3.68
N LEU A 304 34.66 -16.17 4.24
CA LEU A 304 34.33 -15.43 5.44
C LEU A 304 34.62 -16.23 6.71
N SER A 305 34.47 -17.56 6.70
CA SER A 305 34.96 -18.42 7.79
C SER A 305 36.49 -18.35 7.93
N SER A 306 37.21 -18.24 6.81
CA SER A 306 38.67 -18.08 6.83
C SER A 306 39.09 -16.69 7.32
N LEU A 307 38.32 -15.63 7.05
CA LEU A 307 38.54 -14.30 7.64
C LEU A 307 38.21 -14.26 9.14
N ALA A 308 37.11 -14.89 9.56
CA ALA A 308 36.70 -14.94 10.97
C ALA A 308 37.71 -15.73 11.82
N ALA A 309 38.19 -16.87 11.32
CA ALA A 309 39.19 -17.69 12.00
C ALA A 309 40.57 -17.01 12.10
N ARG A 310 40.94 -16.16 11.13
CA ARG A 310 42.24 -15.47 11.12
C ARG A 310 42.28 -14.20 11.95
N ARG A 311 41.13 -13.53 12.15
CA ARG A 311 41.11 -12.19 12.76
C ARG A 311 40.59 -12.16 14.20
N PHE A 312 39.87 -13.19 14.65
CA PHE A 312 39.19 -13.19 15.95
C PHE A 312 39.51 -14.45 16.76
N GLY A 313 40.74 -14.52 17.29
CA GLY A 313 41.13 -15.50 18.29
C GLY A 313 40.46 -15.22 19.63
N GLY A 314 39.79 -16.25 20.19
CA GLY A 314 39.48 -16.43 21.61
C GLY A 314 38.85 -15.26 22.37
N GLY A 315 37.51 -15.19 22.43
CA GLY A 315 36.79 -14.44 23.48
C GLY A 315 35.52 -13.71 23.02
N HIS A 316 35.53 -13.14 21.80
CA HIS A 316 34.42 -12.29 21.29
C HIS A 316 33.53 -13.02 20.27
N ALA A 317 33.64 -14.34 20.19
CA ALA A 317 32.92 -15.18 19.24
C ALA A 317 31.37 -15.05 19.28
N PRO A 318 30.69 -14.90 20.44
CA PRO A 318 29.23 -14.83 20.46
C PRO A 318 28.69 -13.49 19.95
N GLU A 319 29.30 -12.36 20.30
CA GLU A 319 28.85 -11.03 19.83
C GLU A 319 29.09 -10.85 18.32
N LEU A 320 30.24 -11.34 17.83
CA LEU A 320 30.55 -11.30 16.41
C LEU A 320 29.68 -12.27 15.61
N ALA A 321 29.18 -13.36 16.20
CA ALA A 321 28.23 -14.26 15.52
C ALA A 321 26.87 -13.58 15.25
N VAL A 322 26.43 -12.68 16.13
CA VAL A 322 25.21 -11.87 15.92
C VAL A 322 25.43 -10.89 14.78
N ILE A 323 26.49 -10.07 14.84
CA ILE A 323 26.82 -9.11 13.76
C ILE A 323 27.02 -9.85 12.41
N TRP A 324 27.66 -11.02 12.45
CA TRP A 324 27.89 -11.87 11.28
C TRP A 324 26.60 -12.39 10.66
N ARG A 325 25.70 -12.92 11.50
CA ARG A 325 24.36 -13.36 11.09
C ARG A 325 23.59 -12.22 10.48
N ASP A 326 23.63 -11.05 11.10
CA ASP A 326 22.85 -9.88 10.70
C ASP A 326 23.35 -9.35 9.34
N ALA A 327 24.67 -9.31 9.14
CA ALA A 327 25.29 -9.00 7.85
C ALA A 327 24.89 -10.00 6.76
N MET A 328 24.87 -11.30 7.07
CA MET A 328 24.39 -12.31 6.14
C MET A 328 22.92 -12.09 5.80
N VAL A 329 22.00 -12.02 6.77
CA VAL A 329 20.57 -11.81 6.50
C VAL A 329 20.32 -10.57 5.62
N ALA A 330 21.10 -9.51 5.83
CA ALA A 330 21.08 -8.31 5.01
C ALA A 330 21.54 -8.59 3.56
N VAL A 331 22.66 -9.29 3.38
CA VAL A 331 23.18 -9.74 2.06
C VAL A 331 22.20 -10.68 1.33
N TRP A 332 21.47 -11.52 2.04
CA TRP A 332 20.52 -12.47 1.45
C TRP A 332 19.22 -11.83 0.95
N ARG A 333 18.92 -10.59 1.36
CA ARG A 333 17.73 -9.83 0.90
C ARG A 333 18.08 -8.37 0.58
N PRO A 334 18.90 -8.12 -0.46
CA PRO A 334 19.41 -6.78 -0.76
C PRO A 334 18.28 -5.77 -1.03
N GLY A 335 17.15 -6.22 -1.60
CA GLY A 335 15.98 -5.37 -1.80
C GLY A 335 15.35 -4.84 -0.51
N ARG A 336 15.46 -5.56 0.61
CA ARG A 336 14.97 -5.08 1.92
C ARG A 336 15.92 -4.06 2.53
N LEU A 337 17.23 -4.30 2.43
CA LEU A 337 18.26 -3.33 2.84
C LEU A 337 18.08 -1.99 2.12
N VAL A 338 17.89 -2.04 0.80
CA VAL A 338 17.66 -0.83 0.00
C VAL A 338 16.36 -0.14 0.42
N GLN A 339 15.28 -0.89 0.66
CA GLN A 339 14.01 -0.31 1.12
C GLN A 339 14.11 0.32 2.50
N SER A 340 14.76 -0.34 3.47
CA SER A 340 14.97 0.23 4.80
C SER A 340 15.90 1.44 4.75
N ALA A 341 16.97 1.40 3.95
CA ALA A 341 17.86 2.53 3.76
C ALA A 341 17.12 3.73 3.14
N LEU A 342 16.27 3.50 2.14
CA LEU A 342 15.45 4.54 1.52
C LEU A 342 14.40 5.11 2.48
N LEU A 343 13.75 4.26 3.29
CA LEU A 343 12.79 4.71 4.30
C LEU A 343 13.48 5.52 5.41
N ALA A 344 14.65 5.08 5.88
CA ALA A 344 15.43 5.79 6.88
C ALA A 344 15.95 7.13 6.34
N ALA A 345 16.53 7.14 5.13
CA ALA A 345 17.00 8.36 4.48
C ALA A 345 15.84 9.33 4.19
N GLY A 346 14.70 8.82 3.69
CA GLY A 346 13.50 9.62 3.45
C GLY A 346 12.94 10.21 4.75
N GLY A 347 12.87 9.42 5.82
CA GLY A 347 12.46 9.90 7.15
C GLY A 347 13.40 10.94 7.73
N ALA A 348 14.71 10.76 7.56
CA ALA A 348 15.73 11.71 8.01
C ALA A 348 15.65 13.03 7.24
N VAL A 349 15.54 12.97 5.90
CA VAL A 349 15.35 14.17 5.07
C VAL A 349 14.05 14.89 5.44
N LEU A 350 12.96 14.15 5.66
CA LEU A 350 11.68 14.75 6.07
C LEU A 350 11.79 15.46 7.43
N ALA A 351 12.50 14.87 8.38
CA ALA A 351 12.73 15.46 9.69
C ALA A 351 13.65 16.70 9.62
N LEU A 352 14.65 16.69 8.73
CA LEU A 352 15.65 17.77 8.61
C LEU A 352 15.19 18.96 7.76
N VAL A 353 14.40 18.73 6.71
CA VAL A 353 13.99 19.79 5.77
C VAL A 353 12.98 20.77 6.38
N ASP A 354 12.26 20.35 7.42
CA ASP A 354 11.17 21.15 8.00
C ASP A 354 11.13 21.03 9.54
N LEU A 355 12.28 21.29 10.19
CA LEU A 355 12.43 21.24 11.67
C LEU A 355 11.43 22.12 12.42
N ALA A 356 10.93 23.18 11.77
CA ALA A 356 9.92 24.07 12.34
C ALA A 356 8.51 23.44 12.39
N LYS A 357 8.28 22.31 11.72
CA LYS A 357 6.98 21.63 11.69
C LYS A 357 7.03 20.31 12.48
N PRO A 358 6.42 20.24 13.67
CA PRO A 358 6.48 19.05 14.52
C PRO A 358 5.91 17.80 13.82
N VAL A 359 4.93 17.98 12.92
CA VAL A 359 4.37 16.88 12.11
C VAL A 359 5.42 16.24 11.19
N ALA A 360 6.29 17.03 10.55
CA ALA A 360 7.34 16.49 9.68
C ALA A 360 8.37 15.68 10.48
N VAL A 361 8.71 16.15 11.68
CA VAL A 361 9.60 15.46 12.61
C VAL A 361 8.99 14.13 13.07
N VAL A 362 7.71 14.12 13.49
CA VAL A 362 7.02 12.90 13.93
C VAL A 362 6.91 11.88 12.81
N VAL A 363 6.50 12.30 11.61
CA VAL A 363 6.41 11.39 10.45
C VAL A 363 7.80 10.87 10.05
N GLY A 364 8.82 11.73 10.08
CA GLY A 364 10.20 11.33 9.83
C GLY A 364 10.69 10.28 10.82
N ALA A 365 10.44 10.50 12.11
CA ALA A 365 10.77 9.55 13.17
C ALA A 365 10.05 8.20 13.01
N LEU A 366 8.76 8.21 12.67
CA LEU A 366 8.01 6.99 12.39
C LEU A 366 8.55 6.22 11.18
N LEU A 367 8.98 6.92 10.12
CA LEU A 367 9.61 6.29 8.95
C LEU A 367 10.96 5.67 9.29
N ILE A 368 11.79 6.34 10.09
CA ILE A 368 13.08 5.81 10.58
C ILE A 368 12.84 4.59 11.47
N TYR A 369 11.85 4.65 12.37
CA TYR A 369 11.47 3.52 13.22
C TYR A 369 10.98 2.33 12.40
N ALA A 370 10.10 2.57 11.41
CA ALA A 370 9.63 1.53 10.51
C ALA A 370 10.77 0.91 9.69
N ALA A 371 11.74 1.71 9.24
CA ALA A 371 12.94 1.24 8.56
C ALA A 371 13.78 0.31 9.45
N ALA A 372 14.03 0.72 10.70
CA ALA A 372 14.75 -0.09 11.68
C ALA A 372 14.00 -1.38 12.02
N ALA A 373 12.69 -1.30 12.27
CA ALA A 373 11.85 -2.46 12.52
C ALA A 373 11.87 -3.45 11.35
N TRP A 374 11.86 -2.98 10.11
CA TRP A 374 11.96 -3.83 8.93
C TRP A 374 13.30 -4.54 8.76
N LEU A 375 14.38 -3.90 9.21
CA LEU A 375 15.72 -4.48 9.20
C LEU A 375 15.87 -5.58 10.27
N ILE A 376 15.26 -5.36 11.44
CA ILE A 376 15.38 -6.23 12.62
C ILE A 376 14.43 -7.44 12.58
N GLU A 377 13.30 -7.32 11.88
CA GLU A 377 12.26 -8.35 11.81
C GLU A 377 12.74 -9.78 11.47
N PRO A 378 13.65 -10.01 10.49
CA PRO A 378 14.12 -11.36 10.19
C PRO A 378 14.88 -12.00 11.36
N MET A 379 15.59 -11.18 12.15
CA MET A 379 16.38 -11.64 13.29
C MET A 379 15.48 -12.12 14.43
N ARG A 380 14.33 -11.46 14.62
CA ARG A 380 13.32 -11.88 15.61
C ARG A 380 12.62 -13.18 15.22
N ILE A 381 12.38 -13.41 13.92
CA ILE A 381 11.73 -14.63 13.44
C ILE A 381 12.57 -15.89 13.72
N GLU A 382 13.90 -15.77 13.78
CA GLU A 382 14.78 -16.90 14.11
C GLU A 382 14.85 -17.15 15.62
N LEU A 383 14.81 -16.11 16.45
CA LEU A 383 14.76 -16.24 17.91
C LEU A 383 13.45 -16.87 18.42
N ASP A 384 12.34 -16.62 17.73
CA ASP A 384 11.01 -17.13 18.12
C ASP A 384 10.71 -18.56 17.59
N ALA A 385 11.64 -19.17 16.85
CA ALA A 385 11.51 -20.53 16.34
C ALA A 385 12.59 -21.44 16.95
N PRO A 386 12.38 -21.96 18.18
CA PRO A 386 13.42 -22.69 18.94
C PRO A 386 13.99 -23.91 18.20
N SER A 387 13.20 -24.50 17.28
CA SER A 387 13.61 -25.63 16.43
C SER A 387 14.57 -25.26 15.28
N ARG A 388 14.68 -23.98 14.91
CA ARG A 388 15.65 -23.50 13.89
C ARG A 388 16.93 -22.98 14.50
N THR A 389 16.88 -22.43 15.70
CA THR A 389 18.07 -22.02 16.46
C THR A 389 18.95 -23.19 16.86
N SER A 390 18.39 -24.38 17.09
CA SER A 390 19.16 -25.59 17.40
C SER A 390 20.12 -26.01 16.28
N VAL A 391 19.79 -25.68 15.02
CA VAL A 391 20.61 -25.99 13.84
C VAL A 391 21.81 -25.06 13.71
N PHE A 392 21.70 -23.81 14.17
CA PHE A 392 22.77 -22.80 14.06
C PHE A 392 23.63 -22.64 15.33
N LEU A 393 23.07 -22.92 16.51
CA LEU A 393 23.77 -22.71 17.79
C LEU A 393 24.22 -24.01 18.48
N GLY A 394 23.94 -25.17 17.89
CA GLY A 394 24.16 -26.46 18.53
C GLY A 394 23.39 -26.61 19.85
N ALA A 395 23.54 -27.76 20.50
CA ALA A 395 22.79 -28.13 21.72
C ALA A 395 23.05 -27.26 22.97
N ARG A 396 23.69 -26.08 22.83
CA ARG A 396 24.08 -25.19 23.95
C ARG A 396 23.43 -23.79 23.90
N ALA A 397 22.35 -23.61 23.14
CA ALA A 397 21.63 -22.33 23.07
C ALA A 397 21.20 -21.78 24.45
N GLY A 398 20.86 -22.66 25.40
CA GLY A 398 20.49 -22.25 26.77
C GLY A 398 21.61 -21.54 27.54
N ARG A 399 22.89 -21.89 27.30
CA ARG A 399 24.03 -21.24 27.98
C ARG A 399 24.37 -19.86 27.39
N ALA A 400 24.12 -19.65 26.09
CA ALA A 400 24.33 -18.36 25.45
C ALA A 400 23.26 -17.34 25.85
N LEU A 401 21.99 -17.78 25.97
CA LEU A 401 20.90 -16.93 26.45
C LEU A 401 21.06 -16.55 27.93
N LEU A 402 21.49 -17.48 28.79
CA LEU A 402 21.79 -17.21 30.20
C LEU A 402 23.01 -16.30 30.44
N ALA A 403 23.91 -16.16 29.46
CA ALA A 403 25.03 -15.23 29.56
C ALA A 403 24.64 -13.79 29.18
N HIS A 404 23.43 -13.58 28.65
CA HIS A 404 22.93 -12.29 28.19
C HIS A 404 21.68 -11.78 28.94
N THR A 405 21.18 -12.55 29.90
CA THR A 405 20.23 -12.10 30.94
C THR A 405 21.00 -11.88 32.22
#